data_AF-A0A8C2HN09-F1
#
_entry.id   AF-A0A8C2HN09-F1
#
_cell.length_a   1.000
_cell.length_b   1.000
_cell.length_c   1.000
_cell.angle_alpha   90.00
_cell.angle_beta   90.00
_cell.angle_gamma   90.00
#
_symmetry.space_group_name_H-M   'P 1'
#
loop_
_entity.id
_entity.type
_entity.pdbx_description
1 polymer ?
#
loop_
_entity_poly.entity_id
_entity_poly.type
_entity_poly.pdbx_seq_one_letter_code
_entity_poly.pdbx_strand_id
1 'polypeptide(L)'
;MKRILVFLLAVAFVHALERGRDYEKDKVCKELASLGKEDFTSLSMVLYSRKFPSGTFEQISHLVNEVVSLTITCCAEGADPDCYDNRTSALSDKSCESNSPFPVHPGTPECCTHEGLEKKLCMAALKHQPQEFPTYVEPTNDEICEAFRNDPKGFADQFMYEYSINYGQAPLTLLVGYTKSYLSMVGSCCTSPNPTACFLKERLQLKHLSLLTIMSNRICSQYAAYGKEKSRLSHLIKFAQKVPTAHLEDVLPLAEDITTILSKCCESASEDCMPKELPEYTVKLCDNLSTKNSKFKDCCQEKTPMDIFVCAYFMPASPNPKLPDVQLPTNKDVCDKGNTNVLDQYIFELSRKTQIPEVFLSKILEPTLKSLDECCHSESSAACLNEKGPQLTRELSSFIQKGQELCADYSENTFTEYKKKLAERLRGKFPDATETDLQELVAKLSDFASKCCSINSPPLYCSSEIDAEINTLQS
;
A
#
# COMPACT_ATOMS: atom_id res chain seq x y z
N MET A 1 41.66 31.62 26.07
CA MET A 1 40.61 31.34 25.06
C MET A 1 41.06 30.29 24.04
N LYS A 2 41.27 29.02 24.45
CA LYS A 2 41.47 27.89 23.50
C LYS A 2 41.30 26.48 24.11
N ARG A 3 40.65 26.36 25.28
CA ARG A 3 40.39 25.06 25.94
C ARG A 3 38.94 24.81 26.34
N ILE A 4 38.02 25.71 26.00
CA ILE A 4 36.57 25.57 26.28
C ILE A 4 35.79 25.17 25.00
N LEU A 5 36.42 25.18 23.82
CA LEU A 5 35.75 24.91 22.55
C LEU A 5 35.78 23.43 22.10
N VAL A 6 36.34 22.52 22.91
CA VAL A 6 36.39 21.08 22.56
C VAL A 6 35.33 20.28 23.32
N PHE A 7 34.78 20.82 24.42
CA PHE A 7 33.75 20.13 25.20
C PHE A 7 32.30 20.37 24.72
N LEU A 8 32.07 21.35 23.82
CA LEU A 8 30.74 21.62 23.26
C LEU A 8 30.48 20.92 21.91
N LEU A 9 31.52 20.39 21.26
CA LEU A 9 31.38 19.58 20.05
C LEU A 9 31.11 18.10 20.34
N ALA A 10 31.27 17.65 21.59
CA ALA A 10 30.93 16.29 22.01
C ALA A 10 29.46 16.13 22.42
N VAL A 11 28.73 17.21 22.69
CA VAL A 11 27.33 17.16 23.16
C VAL A 11 26.32 17.20 22.01
N ALA A 12 26.71 17.69 20.83
CA ALA A 12 25.86 17.72 19.64
C ALA A 12 25.87 16.41 18.82
N PHE A 13 26.75 15.46 19.14
CA PHE A 13 26.85 14.15 18.47
C PHE A 13 26.11 13.01 19.19
N VAL A 14 25.38 13.30 20.28
CA VAL A 14 24.75 12.27 21.15
C VAL A 14 23.38 11.77 20.63
N HIS A 15 22.87 12.26 19.50
CA HIS A 15 21.59 11.78 18.96
C HIS A 15 21.71 10.69 17.88
N ALA A 16 22.91 10.17 17.63
CA ALA A 16 23.10 8.84 17.07
C ALA A 16 23.58 7.91 18.19
N LEU A 17 22.72 7.65 19.18
CA LEU A 17 22.95 6.56 20.12
C LEU A 17 22.81 5.27 19.30
N GLU A 18 23.92 4.72 18.82
CA GLU A 18 23.93 3.33 18.35
C GLU A 18 23.28 2.49 19.46
N ARG A 19 22.15 1.86 19.14
CA ARG A 19 21.42 1.01 20.09
C ARG A 19 22.42 0.00 20.63
N GLY A 20 22.48 -0.15 21.96
CA GLY A 20 23.40 -1.08 22.60
C GLY A 20 23.19 -2.51 22.12
N ARG A 21 24.22 -3.37 22.25
CA ARG A 21 24.22 -4.77 21.79
C ARG A 21 22.93 -5.53 22.14
N ASP A 22 22.44 -5.35 23.37
CA ASP A 22 21.30 -6.10 23.90
C ASP A 22 19.96 -5.36 23.73
N TYR A 23 19.89 -4.30 22.92
CA TYR A 23 18.69 -3.47 22.76
C TYR A 23 17.44 -4.28 22.37
N GLU A 24 17.55 -5.17 21.38
CA GLU A 24 16.41 -5.98 20.93
C GLU A 24 16.00 -7.00 22.00
N LYS A 25 16.97 -7.63 22.67
CA LYS A 25 16.70 -8.53 23.81
C LYS A 25 15.95 -7.78 24.91
N ASP A 26 16.46 -6.63 25.34
CA ASP A 26 15.85 -5.81 26.39
C ASP A 26 14.44 -5.36 26.02
N LYS A 27 14.23 -4.96 24.76
CA LYS A 27 12.92 -4.56 24.25
C LYS A 27 11.93 -5.72 24.32
N VAL A 28 12.28 -6.87 23.76
CA VAL A 28 11.41 -8.04 23.72
C VAL A 28 11.15 -8.60 25.13
N CYS A 29 12.16 -8.62 26.01
CA CYS A 29 11.96 -9.04 27.40
C CYS A 29 11.04 -8.08 28.18
N LYS A 30 11.13 -6.76 27.94
CA LYS A 30 10.21 -5.78 28.51
C LYS A 30 8.78 -5.96 28.00
N GLU A 31 8.61 -6.23 26.71
CA GLU A 31 7.30 -6.53 26.10
C GLU A 31 6.69 -7.81 26.67
N LEU A 32 7.47 -8.90 26.80
CA LEU A 32 6.99 -10.13 27.43
C LEU A 32 6.61 -9.89 28.91
N ALA A 33 7.42 -9.13 29.65
CA ALA A 33 7.15 -8.85 31.06
C ALA A 33 5.91 -7.96 31.25
N SER A 34 5.64 -7.02 30.34
CA SER A 34 4.49 -6.11 30.44
C SER A 34 3.19 -6.75 29.99
N LEU A 35 3.21 -7.56 28.92
CA LEU A 35 2.03 -8.20 28.34
C LEU A 35 1.71 -9.54 29.01
N GLY A 36 2.74 -10.27 29.46
CA GLY A 36 2.60 -11.67 29.82
C GLY A 36 2.59 -12.59 28.59
N LYS A 37 2.69 -13.90 28.84
CA LYS A 37 2.89 -14.92 27.79
C LYS A 37 1.78 -14.94 26.73
N GLU A 38 0.51 -14.87 27.15
CA GLU A 38 -0.64 -15.02 26.25
C GLU A 38 -0.75 -13.84 25.29
N ASP A 39 -0.77 -12.61 25.82
CA ASP A 39 -0.83 -11.39 24.99
C ASP A 39 0.43 -11.22 24.13
N PHE A 40 1.62 -11.63 24.62
CA PHE A 40 2.83 -11.67 23.80
C PHE A 40 2.74 -12.70 22.65
N THR A 41 2.07 -13.83 22.87
CA THR A 41 1.81 -14.82 21.82
C THR A 41 0.87 -14.25 20.76
N SER A 42 -0.22 -13.60 21.17
CA SER A 42 -1.15 -12.92 20.26
C SER A 42 -0.49 -11.80 19.46
N LEU A 43 0.34 -10.97 20.11
CA LEU A 43 1.15 -9.95 19.44
C LEU A 43 2.09 -10.57 18.40
N SER A 44 2.75 -11.67 18.77
CA SER A 44 3.63 -12.40 17.86
C SER A 44 2.87 -12.98 16.67
N MET A 45 1.67 -13.52 16.89
CA MET A 45 0.80 -14.03 15.81
C MET A 45 0.48 -12.94 14.79
N VAL A 46 0.04 -11.77 15.25
CA VAL A 46 -0.25 -10.61 14.38
C VAL A 46 1.01 -10.14 13.67
N LEU A 47 2.12 -9.97 14.40
CA LEU A 47 3.39 -9.47 13.87
C LEU A 47 3.95 -10.34 12.76
N TYR A 48 4.03 -11.66 12.98
CA TYR A 48 4.63 -12.58 12.02
C TYR A 48 3.69 -12.87 10.85
N SER A 49 2.38 -12.89 11.06
CA SER A 49 1.40 -12.97 9.96
C SER A 49 1.52 -11.77 9.01
N ARG A 50 1.56 -10.55 9.58
CA ARG A 50 1.87 -9.32 8.82
C ARG A 50 3.19 -9.42 8.08
N LYS A 51 4.24 -9.95 8.74
CA LYS A 51 5.58 -10.03 8.16
C LYS A 51 5.63 -10.99 6.97
N PHE A 52 4.89 -12.09 7.02
CA PHE A 52 4.91 -13.15 6.01
C PHE A 52 3.50 -13.38 5.44
N PRO A 53 2.99 -12.48 4.57
CA PRO A 53 1.63 -12.57 4.04
C PRO A 53 1.38 -13.83 3.18
N SER A 54 2.43 -14.49 2.69
CA SER A 54 2.35 -15.75 1.95
C SER A 54 2.59 -17.00 2.81
N GLY A 55 2.83 -16.83 4.12
CA GLY A 55 3.02 -17.94 5.05
C GLY A 55 1.70 -18.66 5.34
N THR A 56 1.73 -19.98 5.47
CA THR A 56 0.58 -20.78 5.93
C THR A 56 0.33 -20.60 7.44
N PHE A 57 -0.87 -20.91 7.90
CA PHE A 57 -1.22 -20.85 9.32
C PHE A 57 -0.28 -21.71 10.17
N GLU A 58 0.04 -22.91 9.68
CA GLU A 58 0.93 -23.87 10.35
C GLU A 58 2.34 -23.32 10.47
N GLN A 59 2.88 -22.77 9.38
CA GLN A 59 4.22 -22.19 9.37
C GLN A 59 4.35 -21.01 10.33
N ILE A 60 3.37 -20.10 10.32
CA ILE A 60 3.34 -18.95 11.22
C ILE A 60 3.21 -19.41 12.67
N SER A 61 2.31 -20.35 12.94
CA SER A 61 2.12 -20.91 14.29
C SER A 61 3.40 -21.57 14.81
N HIS A 62 4.10 -22.33 13.97
CA HIS A 62 5.40 -22.91 14.33
C HIS A 62 6.44 -21.84 14.67
N LEU A 63 6.55 -20.80 13.84
CA LEU A 63 7.47 -19.69 14.08
C LEU A 63 7.14 -18.96 15.39
N VAL A 64 5.87 -18.63 15.62
CA VAL A 64 5.41 -17.96 16.84
C VAL A 64 5.73 -18.79 18.07
N ASN A 65 5.45 -20.10 18.04
CA ASN A 65 5.75 -21.00 19.17
C ASN A 65 7.24 -21.01 19.52
N GLU A 66 8.13 -21.06 18.51
CA GLU A 66 9.58 -21.04 18.71
C GLU A 66 10.06 -19.68 19.25
N VAL A 67 9.52 -18.57 18.74
CA VAL A 67 9.83 -17.21 19.20
C VAL A 67 9.35 -16.97 20.65
N VAL A 68 8.16 -17.44 21.00
CA VAL A 68 7.65 -17.33 22.37
C VAL A 68 8.48 -18.20 23.31
N SER A 69 8.80 -19.43 22.90
CA SER A 69 9.62 -20.37 23.68
C SER A 69 11.03 -19.82 23.96
N LEU A 70 11.71 -19.31 22.93
CA LEU A 70 13.05 -18.72 23.11
C LEU A 70 13.00 -17.47 23.97
N THR A 71 11.97 -16.62 23.80
CA THR A 71 11.85 -15.37 24.57
C THR A 71 11.65 -15.66 26.05
N ILE A 72 10.74 -16.59 26.40
CA ILE A 72 10.52 -17.00 27.80
C ILE A 72 11.82 -17.54 28.41
N THR A 73 12.54 -18.37 27.68
CA THR A 73 13.78 -18.99 28.16
C THR A 73 14.89 -17.97 28.37
N CYS A 74 15.10 -17.06 27.40
CA CYS A 74 16.23 -16.13 27.42
C CYS A 74 15.99 -14.86 28.24
N CYS A 75 14.73 -14.58 28.60
CA CYS A 75 14.37 -13.47 29.50
C CYS A 75 14.21 -13.91 30.97
N ALA A 76 14.38 -15.20 31.28
CA ALA A 76 14.33 -15.70 32.64
C ALA A 76 15.48 -15.15 33.49
N GLU A 77 15.24 -14.99 34.79
CA GLU A 77 16.28 -14.57 35.74
C GLU A 77 17.41 -15.61 35.77
N GLY A 78 18.66 -15.15 35.63
CA GLY A 78 19.83 -16.03 35.55
C GLY A 78 20.03 -16.74 34.21
N ALA A 79 19.27 -16.39 33.17
CA ALA A 79 19.52 -16.89 31.82
C ALA A 79 20.90 -16.45 31.30
N ASP A 80 21.49 -17.29 30.45
CA ASP A 80 22.78 -17.01 29.81
C ASP A 80 22.75 -15.64 29.07
N PRO A 81 23.75 -14.77 29.25
CA PRO A 81 23.78 -13.46 28.61
C PRO A 81 23.59 -13.51 27.09
N ASP A 82 24.17 -14.52 26.44
CA ASP A 82 24.16 -14.70 24.98
C ASP A 82 23.05 -15.66 24.51
N CYS A 83 22.14 -16.08 25.41
CA CYS A 83 21.00 -16.96 25.09
C CYS A 83 20.20 -16.45 23.89
N TYR A 84 19.84 -15.17 23.90
CA TYR A 84 18.97 -14.57 22.87
C TYR A 84 19.65 -14.57 21.50
N ASP A 85 20.92 -14.16 21.43
CA ASP A 85 21.69 -14.14 20.18
C ASP A 85 21.91 -15.55 19.62
N ASN A 86 22.21 -16.52 20.48
CA ASN A 86 22.40 -17.91 20.07
C ASN A 86 21.09 -18.54 19.54
N ARG A 87 19.97 -18.33 20.26
CA ARG A 87 18.66 -18.88 19.85
C ARG A 87 18.10 -18.21 18.60
N THR A 88 18.25 -16.90 18.47
CA THR A 88 17.80 -16.18 17.26
C THR A 88 18.65 -16.52 16.04
N SER A 89 19.96 -16.75 16.21
CA SER A 89 20.83 -17.25 15.14
C SER A 89 20.40 -18.66 14.70
N ALA A 90 20.14 -19.56 15.66
CA ALA A 90 19.62 -20.90 15.35
C ALA A 90 18.25 -20.87 14.65
N LEU A 91 17.37 -19.93 15.01
CA LEU A 91 16.09 -19.74 14.31
C LEU A 91 16.31 -19.32 12.84
N SER A 92 17.25 -18.39 12.60
CA SER A 92 17.64 -17.98 11.25
C SER A 92 18.30 -19.10 10.45
N ASP A 93 19.06 -19.99 11.10
CA ASP A 93 19.67 -21.15 10.45
C ASP A 93 18.62 -22.19 10.07
N LYS A 94 17.66 -22.44 10.95
CA LYS A 94 16.51 -23.31 10.68
C LYS A 94 15.66 -22.80 9.52
N SER A 95 15.50 -21.48 9.37
CA SER A 95 14.84 -20.87 8.19
C SER A 95 15.56 -21.15 6.86
N CYS A 96 16.84 -21.55 6.88
CA CYS A 96 17.61 -21.88 5.68
C CYS A 96 17.56 -23.36 5.29
N GLU A 97 16.93 -24.21 6.10
CA GLU A 97 16.78 -25.62 5.78
C GLU A 97 15.76 -25.82 4.65
N SER A 98 16.03 -26.75 3.73
CA SER A 98 15.16 -27.00 2.56
C SER A 98 13.73 -27.39 2.93
N ASN A 99 13.51 -27.97 4.10
CA ASN A 99 12.19 -28.37 4.63
C ASN A 99 11.85 -27.58 5.90
N SER A 100 12.30 -26.32 5.98
CA SER A 100 12.02 -25.45 7.11
C SER A 100 10.52 -25.39 7.42
N PRO A 101 10.11 -25.53 8.69
CA PRO A 101 8.72 -25.35 9.09
C PRO A 101 8.31 -23.87 9.15
N PHE A 102 9.21 -22.94 8.82
CA PHE A 102 8.96 -21.51 8.92
C PHE A 102 8.62 -20.89 7.57
N PRO A 103 7.82 -19.81 7.55
CA PRO A 103 7.62 -19.03 6.35
C PRO A 103 8.89 -18.24 6.03
N VAL A 104 9.15 -18.04 4.75
CA VAL A 104 10.35 -17.33 4.26
C VAL A 104 9.95 -16.25 3.26
N HIS A 105 10.82 -15.24 3.11
CA HIS A 105 10.64 -14.23 2.07
C HIS A 105 11.22 -14.73 0.73
N PRO A 106 10.71 -14.24 -0.42
CA PRO A 106 11.46 -14.34 -1.67
C PRO A 106 12.86 -13.74 -1.48
N GLY A 107 13.90 -14.43 -1.94
CA GLY A 107 15.30 -14.04 -1.71
C GLY A 107 15.98 -14.70 -0.50
N THR A 108 15.23 -15.45 0.33
CA THR A 108 15.81 -16.17 1.48
C THR A 108 16.89 -17.19 1.07
N PRO A 109 16.73 -18.03 0.02
CA PRO A 109 17.77 -18.96 -0.40
C PRO A 109 19.10 -18.29 -0.74
N GLU A 110 19.07 -17.13 -1.38
CA GLU A 110 20.24 -16.32 -1.71
C GLU A 110 20.91 -15.82 -0.43
N CYS A 111 20.12 -15.30 0.52
CA CYS A 111 20.65 -14.87 1.81
C CYS A 111 21.28 -16.02 2.62
N CYS A 112 20.77 -17.24 2.47
CA CYS A 112 21.30 -18.44 3.14
C CYS A 112 22.67 -18.90 2.59
N THR A 113 23.12 -18.36 1.44
CA THR A 113 24.47 -18.63 0.92
C THR A 113 25.56 -17.84 1.65
N HIS A 114 25.17 -16.79 2.37
CA HIS A 114 26.06 -15.98 3.20
C HIS A 114 26.22 -16.57 4.61
N GLU A 115 27.23 -16.11 5.34
CA GLU A 115 27.51 -16.52 6.71
C GLU A 115 27.51 -15.33 7.68
N GLY A 116 27.34 -15.61 8.98
CA GLY A 116 27.52 -14.63 10.05
C GLY A 116 26.68 -13.35 9.91
N LEU A 117 27.34 -12.19 9.94
CA LEU A 117 26.69 -10.88 9.90
C LEU A 117 26.04 -10.59 8.53
N GLU A 118 26.67 -11.02 7.43
CA GLU A 118 26.16 -10.77 6.08
C GLU A 118 24.81 -11.47 5.87
N LYS A 119 24.70 -12.74 6.31
CA LYS A 119 23.43 -13.47 6.34
C LYS A 119 22.36 -12.73 7.14
N LYS A 120 22.69 -12.28 8.36
CA LYS A 120 21.73 -11.55 9.22
C LYS A 120 21.24 -10.25 8.58
N LEU A 121 22.15 -9.48 7.98
CA LEU A 121 21.80 -8.23 7.29
C LEU A 121 20.98 -8.49 6.03
N CYS A 122 21.34 -9.50 5.24
CA CYS A 122 20.59 -9.90 4.05
C CYS A 122 19.15 -10.28 4.40
N MET A 123 18.97 -11.18 5.38
CA MET A 123 17.64 -11.62 5.84
C MET A 123 16.81 -10.46 6.39
N ALA A 124 17.43 -9.54 7.13
CA ALA A 124 16.75 -8.37 7.69
C ALA A 124 16.32 -7.36 6.62
N ALA A 125 16.99 -7.33 5.47
CA ALA A 125 16.68 -6.45 4.35
C ALA A 125 15.54 -6.99 3.46
N LEU A 126 15.23 -8.30 3.52
CA LEU A 126 14.13 -8.88 2.76
C LEU A 126 12.79 -8.28 3.20
N LYS A 127 11.95 -7.95 2.21
CA LYS A 127 10.60 -7.39 2.43
C LYS A 127 9.58 -8.23 1.66
N HIS A 128 8.36 -8.31 2.19
CA HIS A 128 7.24 -8.86 1.42
C HIS A 128 6.63 -7.78 0.52
N GLN A 129 6.10 -8.21 -0.61
CA GLN A 129 5.24 -7.33 -1.41
C GLN A 129 3.89 -7.17 -0.73
N PRO A 130 3.27 -5.97 -0.78
CA PRO A 130 1.90 -5.76 -0.31
C PRO A 130 0.91 -6.76 -0.91
N GLN A 131 -0.09 -7.16 -0.11
CA GLN A 131 -1.23 -7.93 -0.60
C GLN A 131 -2.24 -7.00 -1.28
N GLU A 132 -2.27 -7.00 -2.62
CA GLU A 132 -3.17 -6.14 -3.41
C GLU A 132 -4.59 -6.70 -3.56
N PHE A 133 -4.74 -8.02 -3.37
CA PHE A 133 -6.00 -8.77 -3.47
C PHE A 133 -6.29 -9.50 -2.15
N PRO A 134 -6.72 -8.79 -1.10
CA PRO A 134 -7.15 -9.43 0.13
C PRO A 134 -8.33 -10.37 -0.16
N THR A 135 -8.27 -11.58 0.41
CA THR A 135 -9.25 -12.65 0.27
C THR A 135 -10.04 -12.92 1.54
N TYR A 136 -9.72 -12.23 2.64
CA TYR A 136 -10.49 -12.32 3.87
C TYR A 136 -11.94 -11.88 3.63
N VAL A 137 -12.87 -12.77 3.94
CA VAL A 137 -14.30 -12.51 3.96
C VAL A 137 -14.78 -12.90 5.35
N GLU A 138 -15.37 -11.94 6.05
CA GLU A 138 -15.92 -12.22 7.36
C GLU A 138 -17.09 -13.21 7.25
N PRO A 139 -17.08 -14.34 7.98
CA PRO A 139 -18.18 -15.30 7.94
C PRO A 139 -19.47 -14.72 8.53
N THR A 140 -20.57 -15.44 8.35
CA THR A 140 -21.83 -15.08 8.99
C THR A 140 -21.73 -15.16 10.51
N ASN A 141 -22.60 -14.45 11.23
CA ASN A 141 -22.62 -14.47 12.70
C ASN A 141 -22.79 -15.91 13.25
N ASP A 142 -23.54 -16.77 12.55
CA ASP A 142 -23.76 -18.16 12.96
C ASP A 142 -22.49 -18.99 12.81
N GLU A 143 -21.80 -18.89 11.66
CA GLU A 143 -20.52 -19.57 11.42
C GLU A 143 -19.44 -19.11 12.40
N ILE A 144 -19.37 -17.79 12.67
CA ILE A 144 -18.47 -17.22 13.68
C ILE A 144 -18.72 -17.85 15.04
N CYS A 145 -19.98 -17.89 15.50
CA CYS A 145 -20.29 -18.41 16.83
C CYS A 145 -20.19 -19.93 16.93
N GLU A 146 -20.44 -20.66 15.85
CA GLU A 146 -20.20 -22.10 15.80
C GLU A 146 -18.71 -22.41 15.94
N ALA A 147 -17.86 -21.79 15.12
CA ALA A 147 -16.42 -21.97 15.17
C ALA A 147 -15.84 -21.56 16.54
N PHE A 148 -16.27 -20.41 17.06
CA PHE A 148 -15.83 -19.91 18.36
C PHE A 148 -16.24 -20.83 19.53
N ARG A 149 -17.43 -21.43 19.50
CA ARG A 149 -17.85 -22.37 20.56
C ARG A 149 -17.10 -23.70 20.50
N ASN A 150 -16.72 -24.14 19.30
CA ASN A 150 -15.99 -25.40 19.11
C ASN A 150 -14.55 -25.31 19.60
N ASP A 151 -13.83 -24.25 19.21
CA ASP A 151 -12.46 -23.98 19.68
C ASP A 151 -12.21 -22.47 19.76
N PRO A 152 -12.46 -21.82 20.91
CA PRO A 152 -12.27 -20.39 21.07
C PRO A 152 -10.84 -19.93 20.77
N LYS A 153 -9.84 -20.76 21.13
CA LYS A 153 -8.43 -20.42 20.97
C LYS A 153 -8.00 -20.58 19.50
N GLY A 154 -8.33 -21.72 18.89
CA GLY A 154 -8.06 -21.95 17.47
C GLY A 154 -8.75 -20.92 16.59
N PHE A 155 -9.99 -20.54 16.90
CA PHE A 155 -10.69 -19.45 16.22
C PHE A 155 -9.93 -18.11 16.32
N ALA A 156 -9.47 -17.75 17.52
CA ALA A 156 -8.73 -16.50 17.73
C ALA A 156 -7.40 -16.49 16.98
N ASP A 157 -6.63 -17.58 17.07
CA ASP A 157 -5.34 -17.73 16.38
C ASP A 157 -5.52 -17.67 14.86
N GLN A 158 -6.52 -18.39 14.31
CA GLN A 158 -6.84 -18.38 12.88
C GLN A 158 -7.26 -16.99 12.40
N PHE A 159 -8.15 -16.31 13.12
CA PHE A 159 -8.60 -14.97 12.76
C PHE A 159 -7.45 -13.95 12.78
N MET A 160 -6.60 -13.96 13.83
CA MET A 160 -5.44 -13.08 13.90
C MET A 160 -4.48 -13.32 12.73
N TYR A 161 -4.26 -14.59 12.36
CA TYR A 161 -3.49 -14.97 11.20
C TYR A 161 -4.12 -14.44 9.90
N GLU A 162 -5.33 -14.88 9.57
CA GLU A 162 -6.00 -14.55 8.29
C GLU A 162 -6.17 -13.05 8.10
N TYR A 163 -6.58 -12.34 9.14
CA TYR A 163 -6.76 -10.90 9.06
C TYR A 163 -5.43 -10.18 8.84
N SER A 164 -4.37 -10.61 9.53
CA SER A 164 -3.06 -9.95 9.46
C SER A 164 -2.27 -10.25 8.19
N ILE A 165 -2.44 -11.43 7.56
CA ILE A 165 -1.85 -11.69 6.23
C ILE A 165 -2.54 -10.87 5.12
N ASN A 166 -3.84 -10.56 5.30
CA ASN A 166 -4.63 -9.83 4.31
C ASN A 166 -4.48 -8.31 4.45
N TYR A 167 -4.37 -7.81 5.68
CA TYR A 167 -4.28 -6.38 5.99
C TYR A 167 -2.92 -5.98 6.58
N GLY A 168 -1.88 -6.75 6.28
CA GLY A 168 -0.55 -6.63 6.89
C GLY A 168 0.15 -5.29 6.69
N GLN A 169 -0.24 -4.46 5.71
CA GLN A 169 0.36 -3.13 5.55
C GLN A 169 -0.23 -2.08 6.48
N ALA A 170 -1.30 -2.37 7.22
CA ALA A 170 -1.71 -1.51 8.31
C ALA A 170 -0.61 -1.46 9.39
N PRO A 171 -0.48 -0.33 10.10
CA PRO A 171 0.36 -0.25 11.30
C PRO A 171 0.05 -1.40 12.28
N LEU A 172 1.10 -2.02 12.82
CA LEU A 172 0.98 -3.19 13.71
C LEU A 172 0.01 -2.93 14.87
N THR A 173 0.10 -1.74 15.44
CA THR A 173 -0.70 -1.27 16.57
C THR A 173 -2.19 -1.21 16.24
N LEU A 174 -2.54 -0.79 15.02
CA LEU A 174 -3.93 -0.83 14.53
C LEU A 174 -4.41 -2.27 14.32
N LEU A 175 -3.58 -3.15 13.77
CA LEU A 175 -3.93 -4.57 13.60
C LEU A 175 -4.19 -5.25 14.95
N VAL A 176 -3.31 -5.05 15.93
CA VAL A 176 -3.47 -5.58 17.30
C VAL A 176 -4.73 -4.99 17.95
N GLY A 177 -4.94 -3.67 17.85
CA GLY A 177 -6.12 -3.00 18.39
C GLY A 177 -7.41 -3.55 17.80
N TYR A 178 -7.49 -3.63 16.46
CA TYR A 178 -8.68 -4.13 15.77
C TYR A 178 -8.95 -5.60 16.08
N THR A 179 -7.93 -6.47 15.98
CA THR A 179 -8.11 -7.91 16.21
C THR A 179 -8.55 -8.20 17.65
N LYS A 180 -7.97 -7.51 18.63
CA LYS A 180 -8.40 -7.59 20.03
C LYS A 180 -9.85 -7.15 20.22
N SER A 181 -10.25 -6.00 19.68
CA SER A 181 -11.63 -5.51 19.81
C SER A 181 -12.64 -6.40 19.07
N TYR A 182 -12.26 -6.98 17.92
CA TYR A 182 -13.08 -7.94 17.19
C TYR A 182 -13.31 -9.22 18.00
N LEU A 183 -12.25 -9.82 18.56
CA LEU A 183 -12.37 -11.04 19.37
C LEU A 183 -13.19 -10.79 20.64
N SER A 184 -13.09 -9.59 21.23
CA SER A 184 -13.96 -9.17 22.34
C SER A 184 -15.44 -9.10 21.92
N MET A 185 -15.74 -8.55 20.74
CA MET A 185 -17.10 -8.57 20.19
C MET A 185 -17.60 -10.00 19.99
N VAL A 186 -16.79 -10.88 19.39
CA VAL A 186 -17.17 -12.29 19.18
C VAL A 186 -17.49 -12.98 20.50
N GLY A 187 -16.59 -12.87 21.49
CA GLY A 187 -16.78 -13.50 22.80
C GLY A 187 -18.06 -13.05 23.52
N SER A 188 -18.35 -11.74 23.47
CA SER A 188 -19.56 -11.17 24.09
C SER A 188 -20.84 -11.47 23.33
N CYS A 189 -20.83 -11.39 21.99
CA CYS A 189 -22.04 -11.58 21.19
C CYS A 189 -22.41 -13.05 20.99
N CYS A 190 -21.44 -13.97 20.91
CA CYS A 190 -21.74 -15.40 20.80
C CYS A 190 -22.27 -16.03 22.09
N THR A 191 -22.10 -15.34 23.22
CA THR A 191 -22.64 -15.72 24.54
C THR A 191 -23.88 -14.91 24.94
N SER A 192 -24.29 -13.94 24.11
CA SER A 192 -25.48 -13.13 24.31
C SER A 192 -26.77 -13.93 24.10
N PRO A 193 -27.84 -13.69 24.89
CA PRO A 193 -29.17 -14.25 24.61
C PRO A 193 -29.81 -13.67 23.34
N ASN A 194 -29.28 -12.55 22.81
CA ASN A 194 -29.69 -11.97 21.53
C ASN A 194 -28.45 -11.63 20.68
N PRO A 195 -27.85 -12.63 19.99
CA PRO A 195 -26.60 -12.45 19.23
C PRO A 195 -26.72 -11.42 18.12
N THR A 196 -27.81 -11.41 17.35
CA THR A 196 -28.00 -10.50 16.22
C THR A 196 -27.99 -9.03 16.64
N ALA A 197 -28.73 -8.68 17.69
CA ALA A 197 -28.75 -7.31 18.20
C ALA A 197 -27.39 -6.89 18.79
N CYS A 198 -26.69 -7.83 19.45
CA CYS A 198 -25.34 -7.60 19.95
C CYS A 198 -24.36 -7.29 18.81
N PHE A 199 -24.26 -8.16 17.80
CA PHE A 199 -23.34 -7.98 16.68
C PHE A 199 -23.60 -6.67 15.94
N LEU A 200 -24.86 -6.30 15.70
CA LEU A 200 -25.17 -5.03 15.06
C LEU A 200 -24.62 -3.84 15.85
N LYS A 201 -24.84 -3.83 17.17
CA LYS A 201 -24.37 -2.75 18.05
C LYS A 201 -22.84 -2.69 18.08
N GLU A 202 -22.18 -3.82 18.32
CA GLU A 202 -20.71 -3.87 18.44
C GLU A 202 -20.04 -3.53 17.10
N ARG A 203 -20.55 -4.01 15.95
CA ARG A 203 -20.03 -3.63 14.62
C ARG A 203 -20.12 -2.13 14.36
N LEU A 204 -21.21 -1.48 14.76
CA LEU A 204 -21.34 -0.02 14.64
C LEU A 204 -20.31 0.72 15.48
N GLN A 205 -19.97 0.21 16.67
CA GLN A 205 -18.92 0.76 17.53
C GLN A 205 -17.52 0.51 16.96
N LEU A 206 -17.30 -0.68 16.39
CA LEU A 206 -16.05 -1.09 15.74
C LEU A 206 -15.82 -0.48 14.36
N LYS A 207 -16.86 0.08 13.72
CA LYS A 207 -16.82 0.59 12.33
C LYS A 207 -15.63 1.52 12.10
N HIS A 208 -15.38 2.47 13.01
CA HIS A 208 -14.28 3.42 12.86
C HIS A 208 -12.91 2.73 12.80
N LEU A 209 -12.64 1.83 13.75
CA LEU A 209 -11.37 1.10 13.82
C LEU A 209 -11.21 0.10 12.66
N SER A 210 -12.30 -0.53 12.24
CA SER A 210 -12.34 -1.39 11.04
C SER A 210 -11.96 -0.61 9.79
N LEU A 211 -12.64 0.51 9.52
CA LEU A 211 -12.36 1.35 8.37
C LEU A 211 -10.94 1.91 8.42
N LEU A 212 -10.49 2.38 9.59
CA LEU A 212 -9.13 2.89 9.75
C LEU A 212 -8.09 1.81 9.40
N THR A 213 -8.27 0.59 9.90
CA THR A 213 -7.35 -0.53 9.63
C THR A 213 -7.31 -0.88 8.14
N ILE A 214 -8.48 -1.07 7.51
CA ILE A 214 -8.59 -1.43 6.09
C ILE A 214 -8.03 -0.31 5.19
N MET A 215 -8.40 0.94 5.47
CA MET A 215 -7.96 2.08 4.67
C MET A 215 -6.47 2.34 4.84
N SER A 216 -5.94 2.28 6.07
CA SER A 216 -4.50 2.38 6.32
C SER A 216 -3.73 1.26 5.60
N ASN A 217 -4.20 0.01 5.65
CA ASN A 217 -3.59 -1.06 4.86
C ASN A 217 -3.57 -0.73 3.36
N ARG A 218 -4.70 -0.27 2.81
CA ARG A 218 -4.83 -0.01 1.37
C ARG A 218 -3.89 1.11 0.90
N ILE A 219 -3.85 2.24 1.61
CA ILE A 219 -3.00 3.37 1.23
C ILE A 219 -1.51 3.10 1.51
N CYS A 220 -1.19 2.36 2.57
CA CYS A 220 0.19 1.93 2.83
C CYS A 220 0.66 0.86 1.85
N SER A 221 -0.22 0.00 1.35
CA SER A 221 0.09 -0.95 0.27
C SER A 221 0.47 -0.22 -1.02
N GLN A 222 -0.32 0.78 -1.41
CA GLN A 222 -0.01 1.63 -2.57
C GLN A 222 1.28 2.42 -2.38
N TYR A 223 1.49 2.97 -1.17
CA TYR A 223 2.73 3.68 -0.83
C TYR A 223 3.95 2.77 -0.87
N ALA A 224 3.86 1.54 -0.35
CA ALA A 224 4.95 0.56 -0.38
C ALA A 224 5.27 0.11 -1.81
N ALA A 225 4.26 -0.02 -2.67
CA ALA A 225 4.44 -0.35 -4.09
C ALA A 225 5.12 0.77 -4.90
N TYR A 226 4.73 2.01 -4.66
CA TYR A 226 5.22 3.15 -5.42
C TYR A 226 6.48 3.81 -4.84
N GLY A 227 6.66 3.77 -3.53
CA GLY A 227 7.59 4.64 -2.83
C GLY A 227 7.12 6.10 -2.80
N LYS A 228 7.91 6.96 -2.15
CA LYS A 228 7.50 8.34 -1.81
C LYS A 228 7.19 9.20 -3.04
N GLU A 229 8.12 9.32 -3.97
CA GLU A 229 8.01 10.26 -5.10
C GLU A 229 6.87 9.86 -6.06
N LYS A 230 6.79 8.57 -6.42
CA LYS A 230 5.71 8.07 -7.27
C LYS A 230 4.36 8.05 -6.55
N SER A 231 4.33 7.88 -5.22
CA SER A 231 3.11 8.08 -4.44
C SER A 231 2.61 9.53 -4.55
N ARG A 232 3.48 10.54 -4.41
CA ARG A 232 3.10 11.96 -4.59
C ARG A 232 2.50 12.22 -5.98
N LEU A 233 3.19 11.73 -7.02
CA LEU A 233 2.73 11.78 -8.41
C LEU A 233 1.34 11.14 -8.55
N SER A 234 1.16 9.91 -8.07
CA SER A 234 -0.12 9.18 -8.10
C SER A 234 -1.25 9.98 -7.44
N HIS A 235 -1.03 10.54 -6.25
CA HIS A 235 -2.06 11.32 -5.55
C HIS A 235 -2.43 12.59 -6.33
N LEU A 236 -1.46 13.29 -6.90
CA LEU A 236 -1.71 14.47 -7.75
C LEU A 236 -2.55 14.09 -8.99
N ILE A 237 -2.20 12.99 -9.67
CA ILE A 237 -2.99 12.46 -10.80
C ILE A 237 -4.42 12.16 -10.37
N LYS A 238 -4.61 11.44 -9.25
CA LYS A 238 -5.96 11.09 -8.75
C LYS A 238 -6.78 12.34 -8.43
N PHE A 239 -6.19 13.36 -7.80
CA PHE A 239 -6.91 14.61 -7.54
C PHE A 239 -7.27 15.36 -8.81
N ALA A 240 -6.34 15.49 -9.75
CA ALA A 240 -6.58 16.11 -11.05
C ALA A 240 -7.74 15.42 -11.80
N GLN A 241 -7.85 14.09 -11.71
CA GLN A 241 -8.94 13.32 -12.30
C GLN A 241 -10.26 13.41 -11.53
N LYS A 242 -10.24 13.49 -10.19
CA LYS A 242 -11.45 13.56 -9.36
C LYS A 242 -12.09 14.95 -9.40
N VAL A 243 -11.28 16.00 -9.41
CA VAL A 243 -11.71 17.41 -9.45
C VAL A 243 -11.00 18.17 -10.57
N PRO A 244 -11.29 17.84 -11.84
CA PRO A 244 -10.62 18.44 -12.98
C PRO A 244 -11.00 19.91 -13.18
N THR A 245 -11.86 20.50 -12.35
CA THR A 245 -12.24 21.92 -12.33
C THR A 245 -11.45 22.75 -11.33
N ALA A 246 -10.69 22.13 -10.42
CA ALA A 246 -9.85 22.83 -9.46
C ALA A 246 -8.59 23.42 -10.13
N HIS A 247 -7.84 24.20 -9.36
CA HIS A 247 -6.50 24.66 -9.71
C HIS A 247 -5.43 23.78 -9.06
N LEU A 248 -4.19 23.85 -9.54
CA LEU A 248 -3.07 23.08 -8.98
C LEU A 248 -2.89 23.38 -7.49
N GLU A 249 -3.03 24.65 -7.10
CA GLU A 249 -2.85 25.13 -5.73
C GLU A 249 -3.89 24.55 -4.76
N ASP A 250 -5.05 24.12 -5.26
CA ASP A 250 -6.09 23.49 -4.44
C ASP A 250 -5.72 22.04 -4.07
N VAL A 251 -4.98 21.34 -4.95
CA VAL A 251 -4.77 19.87 -4.86
C VAL A 251 -3.33 19.46 -4.57
N LEU A 252 -2.34 20.25 -4.99
CA LEU A 252 -0.93 19.93 -4.79
C LEU A 252 -0.57 19.81 -3.30
N PRO A 253 -0.99 20.75 -2.41
CA PRO A 253 -0.75 20.61 -0.98
C PRO A 253 -1.41 19.35 -0.40
N LEU A 254 -2.56 18.93 -0.92
CA LEU A 254 -3.25 17.72 -0.45
C LEU A 254 -2.52 16.43 -0.88
N ALA A 255 -1.89 16.43 -2.07
CA ALA A 255 -1.07 15.32 -2.54
C ALA A 255 0.25 15.21 -1.74
N GLU A 256 0.84 16.34 -1.37
CA GLU A 256 2.05 16.42 -0.53
C GLU A 256 1.77 16.01 0.91
N ASP A 257 0.68 16.51 1.50
CA ASP A 257 0.29 16.22 2.87
C ASP A 257 0.03 14.73 3.06
N ILE A 258 -0.79 14.11 2.20
CA ILE A 258 -1.06 12.67 2.33
C ILE A 258 0.21 11.84 2.12
N THR A 259 1.08 12.21 1.17
CA THR A 259 2.35 11.51 0.96
C THR A 259 3.27 11.63 2.18
N THR A 260 3.28 12.79 2.84
CA THR A 260 4.02 13.02 4.08
C THR A 260 3.47 12.14 5.21
N ILE A 261 2.15 12.10 5.37
CA ILE A 261 1.47 11.22 6.35
C ILE A 261 1.82 9.76 6.10
N LEU A 262 1.76 9.29 4.85
CA LEU A 262 2.10 7.90 4.50
C LEU A 262 3.57 7.58 4.82
N SER A 263 4.49 8.48 4.46
CA SER A 263 5.92 8.31 4.75
C SER A 263 6.22 8.26 6.24
N LYS A 264 5.44 9.00 7.05
CA LYS A 264 5.57 9.06 8.49
C LYS A 264 4.92 7.86 9.18
N CYS A 265 3.72 7.46 8.75
CA CYS A 265 2.86 6.56 9.50
C CYS A 265 2.89 5.10 9.04
N CYS A 266 3.15 4.79 7.76
CA CYS A 266 3.07 3.41 7.26
C CYS A 266 4.15 2.49 7.86
N GLU A 267 5.33 3.04 8.17
CA GLU A 267 6.44 2.33 8.83
C GLU A 267 6.61 2.73 10.30
N SER A 268 5.66 3.50 10.86
CA SER A 268 5.74 3.97 12.25
C SER A 268 5.45 2.86 13.24
N ALA A 269 6.21 2.85 14.34
CA ALA A 269 5.85 2.08 15.53
C ALA A 269 4.83 2.81 16.43
N SER A 270 4.44 4.05 16.11
CA SER A 270 3.51 4.84 16.92
C SER A 270 2.07 4.32 16.80
N GLU A 271 1.41 4.14 17.95
CA GLU A 271 0.03 3.63 18.05
C GLU A 271 -1.03 4.57 17.45
N ASP A 272 -0.72 5.87 17.41
CA ASP A 272 -1.67 6.95 17.16
C ASP A 272 -1.38 7.75 15.88
N CYS A 273 -0.40 7.35 15.07
CA CYS A 273 -0.01 8.11 13.88
C CYS A 273 -1.17 8.27 12.88
N MET A 274 -1.65 7.16 12.31
CA MET A 274 -2.80 7.19 11.39
C MET A 274 -4.09 7.73 12.05
N PRO A 275 -4.46 7.30 13.29
CA PRO A 275 -5.60 7.87 14.00
C PRO A 275 -5.59 9.39 14.16
N LYS A 276 -4.42 10.03 14.26
CA LYS A 276 -4.29 11.49 14.42
C LYS A 276 -4.21 12.21 13.08
N GLU A 277 -3.37 11.74 12.18
CA GLU A 277 -3.05 12.44 10.93
C GLU A 277 -4.21 12.40 9.92
N LEU A 278 -4.91 11.26 9.78
CA LEU A 278 -5.99 11.14 8.78
C LEU A 278 -7.19 12.06 9.08
N PRO A 279 -7.65 12.21 10.34
CA PRO A 279 -8.69 13.19 10.64
C PRO A 279 -8.31 14.63 10.29
N GLU A 280 -7.11 15.07 10.66
CA GLU A 280 -6.63 16.42 10.32
C GLU A 280 -6.53 16.62 8.80
N TYR A 281 -6.08 15.59 8.08
CA TYR A 281 -6.05 15.59 6.63
C TYR A 281 -7.44 15.77 5.99
N THR A 282 -8.47 15.12 6.53
CA THR A 282 -9.83 15.22 5.97
C THR A 282 -10.43 16.62 6.12
N VAL A 283 -10.04 17.36 7.17
CA VAL A 283 -10.43 18.78 7.34
C VAL A 283 -9.83 19.61 6.20
N LYS A 284 -8.52 19.51 5.99
CA LYS A 284 -7.83 20.23 4.90
C LYS A 284 -8.40 19.87 3.52
N LEU A 285 -8.68 18.59 3.29
CA LEU A 285 -9.31 18.13 2.04
C LEU A 285 -10.65 18.82 1.80
N CYS A 286 -11.49 18.92 2.83
CA CYS A 286 -12.80 19.55 2.70
C CYS A 286 -12.73 21.07 2.59
N ASP A 287 -11.82 21.72 3.32
CA ASP A 287 -11.60 23.17 3.22
C ASP A 287 -11.20 23.56 1.78
N ASN A 288 -10.35 22.76 1.15
CA ASN A 288 -9.89 23.02 -0.21
C ASN A 288 -10.90 22.61 -1.30
N LEU A 289 -11.59 21.47 -1.15
CA LEU A 289 -12.29 20.84 -2.26
C LEU A 289 -13.83 20.81 -2.15
N SER A 290 -14.43 21.05 -0.98
CA SER A 290 -15.88 20.92 -0.78
C SER A 290 -16.73 21.83 -1.67
N THR A 291 -16.17 22.94 -2.15
CA THR A 291 -16.86 23.90 -3.04
C THR A 291 -16.51 23.72 -4.51
N LYS A 292 -15.59 22.80 -4.85
CA LYS A 292 -15.03 22.67 -6.20
C LYS A 292 -15.88 21.80 -7.13
N ASN A 293 -16.60 20.82 -6.59
CA ASN A 293 -17.61 20.04 -7.31
C ASN A 293 -18.64 19.41 -6.36
N SER A 294 -19.73 18.87 -6.90
CA SER A 294 -20.79 18.23 -6.10
C SER A 294 -20.33 16.98 -5.36
N LYS A 295 -19.46 16.15 -5.96
CA LYS A 295 -19.01 14.91 -5.33
C LYS A 295 -18.20 15.15 -4.05
N PHE A 296 -17.27 16.12 -4.06
CA PHE A 296 -16.53 16.52 -2.85
C PHE A 296 -17.43 17.22 -1.85
N LYS A 297 -18.40 18.03 -2.31
CA LYS A 297 -19.43 18.60 -1.43
C LYS A 297 -20.19 17.50 -0.67
N ASP A 298 -20.61 16.46 -1.37
CA ASP A 298 -21.36 15.35 -0.78
C ASP A 298 -20.47 14.53 0.17
N CYS A 299 -19.24 14.19 -0.21
CA CYS A 299 -18.31 13.49 0.68
C CYS A 299 -18.00 14.29 1.95
N CYS A 300 -17.90 15.62 1.88
CA CYS A 300 -17.64 16.48 3.03
C CYS A 300 -18.87 16.69 3.94
N GLN A 301 -20.04 16.13 3.58
CA GLN A 301 -21.21 16.05 4.46
C GLN A 301 -21.27 14.76 5.27
N GLU A 302 -20.35 13.81 5.03
CA GLU A 302 -20.24 12.61 5.83
C GLU A 302 -19.93 12.92 7.29
N LYS A 303 -20.43 12.07 8.19
CA LYS A 303 -20.47 12.38 9.63
C LYS A 303 -19.13 12.24 10.34
N THR A 304 -18.25 11.39 9.83
CA THR A 304 -16.98 11.09 10.48
C THR A 304 -15.81 11.32 9.53
N PRO A 305 -14.62 11.70 10.03
CA PRO A 305 -13.43 11.84 9.20
C PRO A 305 -13.13 10.61 8.34
N MET A 306 -13.33 9.40 8.90
CA MET A 306 -13.12 8.17 8.14
C MET A 306 -14.15 7.98 7.03
N ASP A 307 -15.42 8.33 7.25
CA ASP A 307 -16.43 8.28 6.19
C ASP A 307 -16.12 9.29 5.07
N ILE A 308 -15.66 10.51 5.42
CA ILE A 308 -15.17 11.51 4.46
C ILE A 308 -14.01 10.93 3.63
N PHE A 309 -13.00 10.35 4.30
CA PHE A 309 -11.83 9.77 3.65
C PHE A 309 -12.20 8.62 2.70
N VAL A 310 -13.06 7.71 3.16
CA VAL A 310 -13.55 6.56 2.37
C VAL A 310 -14.31 7.05 1.14
N CYS A 311 -15.21 8.02 1.30
CA CYS A 311 -15.96 8.62 0.20
C CYS A 311 -15.01 9.25 -0.83
N ALA A 312 -14.07 10.09 -0.37
CA ALA A 312 -13.09 10.73 -1.23
C ALA A 312 -12.17 9.72 -1.92
N TYR A 313 -11.76 8.63 -1.24
CA TYR A 313 -10.91 7.58 -1.78
C TYR A 313 -11.60 6.82 -2.93
N PHE A 314 -12.83 6.35 -2.71
CA PHE A 314 -13.61 5.57 -3.69
C PHE A 314 -14.27 6.42 -4.78
N MET A 315 -14.23 7.74 -4.68
CA MET A 315 -14.70 8.63 -5.73
C MET A 315 -14.04 8.27 -7.09
N PRO A 316 -14.82 7.95 -8.13
CA PRO A 316 -14.26 7.70 -9.45
C PRO A 316 -13.77 8.99 -10.10
N ALA A 317 -12.93 8.86 -11.13
CA ALA A 317 -12.57 9.99 -11.99
C ALA A 317 -13.84 10.71 -12.50
N SER A 318 -13.77 12.04 -12.57
CA SER A 318 -14.83 12.86 -13.14
C SER A 318 -14.69 12.93 -14.66
N PRO A 319 -15.77 13.18 -15.41
CA PRO A 319 -15.68 13.39 -16.85
C PRO A 319 -14.72 14.55 -17.17
N ASN A 320 -13.91 14.37 -18.20
CA ASN A 320 -12.86 15.33 -18.51
C ASN A 320 -13.44 16.61 -19.11
N PRO A 321 -12.96 17.79 -18.68
CA PRO A 321 -13.20 19.03 -19.40
C PRO A 321 -12.52 18.99 -20.77
N LYS A 322 -13.15 19.61 -21.78
CA LYS A 322 -12.52 19.83 -23.08
C LYS A 322 -11.49 20.95 -22.94
N LEU A 323 -10.22 20.58 -22.74
CA LEU A 323 -9.09 21.49 -22.59
C LEU A 323 -8.10 21.36 -23.76
N PRO A 324 -7.30 22.41 -24.06
CA PRO A 324 -6.25 22.36 -25.06
C PRO A 324 -5.23 21.24 -24.82
N ASP A 325 -4.42 20.93 -25.83
CA ASP A 325 -3.32 19.99 -25.68
C ASP A 325 -2.20 20.57 -24.82
N VAL A 326 -1.65 19.72 -23.96
CA VAL A 326 -0.61 20.06 -23.01
C VAL A 326 0.70 19.60 -23.60
N GLN A 327 1.58 20.56 -23.88
CA GLN A 327 2.91 20.28 -24.42
C GLN A 327 3.85 19.85 -23.28
N LEU A 328 4.85 19.03 -23.62
CA LEU A 328 5.92 18.73 -22.67
C LEU A 328 6.63 20.05 -22.26
N PRO A 329 7.04 20.18 -20.98
CA PRO A 329 7.77 21.34 -20.52
C PRO A 329 9.07 21.57 -21.30
N THR A 330 9.46 22.83 -21.50
CA THR A 330 10.66 23.19 -22.28
C THR A 330 11.93 23.23 -21.40
N ASN A 331 13.10 23.39 -22.02
CA ASN A 331 14.40 23.48 -21.32
C ASN A 331 14.44 24.53 -20.21
N LYS A 332 13.93 25.74 -20.47
CA LYS A 332 13.89 26.80 -19.45
C LYS A 332 12.94 26.47 -18.29
N ASP A 333 11.99 25.58 -18.51
CA ASP A 333 10.97 25.25 -17.52
C ASP A 333 11.41 24.08 -16.62
N VAL A 334 12.18 23.12 -17.14
CA VAL A 334 12.60 21.92 -16.38
C VAL A 334 13.95 22.11 -15.66
N CYS A 335 14.91 22.76 -16.31
CA CYS A 335 16.29 22.81 -15.80
C CYS A 335 16.58 24.01 -14.89
N ASP A 336 15.63 24.94 -14.74
CA ASP A 336 15.79 26.13 -13.91
C ASP A 336 15.38 25.82 -12.46
N LYS A 337 16.34 25.90 -11.53
CA LYS A 337 16.14 25.57 -10.11
C LYS A 337 15.12 26.49 -9.40
N GLY A 338 14.75 27.60 -10.02
CA GLY A 338 13.70 28.51 -9.52
C GLY A 338 12.26 28.06 -9.83
N ASN A 339 12.07 27.05 -10.70
CA ASN A 339 10.77 26.61 -11.20
C ASN A 339 10.38 25.24 -10.63
N THR A 340 10.08 25.18 -9.32
CA THR A 340 9.80 23.90 -8.64
C THR A 340 8.48 23.23 -9.05
N ASN A 341 7.53 23.99 -9.61
CA ASN A 341 6.16 23.50 -9.81
C ASN A 341 5.81 23.22 -11.29
N VAL A 342 6.73 23.44 -12.24
CA VAL A 342 6.45 23.25 -13.67
C VAL A 342 6.04 21.81 -13.97
N LEU A 343 6.77 20.84 -13.42
CA LEU A 343 6.48 19.43 -13.62
C LEU A 343 5.14 19.05 -13.01
N ASP A 344 4.83 19.58 -11.82
CA ASP A 344 3.54 19.37 -11.16
C ASP A 344 2.38 19.97 -11.96
N GLN A 345 2.57 21.16 -12.53
CA GLN A 345 1.60 21.79 -13.42
C GLN A 345 1.38 20.94 -14.68
N TYR A 346 2.44 20.42 -15.27
CA TYR A 346 2.34 19.53 -16.43
C TYR A 346 1.58 18.24 -16.10
N ILE A 347 1.94 17.57 -14.99
CA ILE A 347 1.26 16.37 -14.50
C ILE A 347 -0.23 16.67 -14.30
N PHE A 348 -0.56 17.76 -13.61
CA PHE A 348 -1.92 18.15 -13.29
C PHE A 348 -2.75 18.43 -14.56
N GLU A 349 -2.23 19.24 -15.47
CA GLU A 349 -2.93 19.60 -16.72
C GLU A 349 -3.10 18.40 -17.66
N LEU A 350 -2.10 17.52 -17.77
CA LEU A 350 -2.22 16.29 -18.54
C LEU A 350 -3.27 15.35 -17.90
N SER A 351 -3.23 15.20 -16.58
CA SER A 351 -4.08 14.24 -15.86
C SER A 351 -5.55 14.63 -15.88
N ARG A 352 -5.87 15.92 -15.68
CA ARG A 352 -7.27 16.40 -15.67
C ARG A 352 -7.97 16.30 -17.02
N LYS A 353 -7.23 16.26 -18.13
CA LYS A 353 -7.79 16.18 -19.49
C LYS A 353 -7.75 14.77 -20.11
N THR A 354 -6.94 13.85 -19.58
CA THR A 354 -6.68 12.55 -20.21
C THR A 354 -7.53 11.45 -19.59
N GLN A 355 -8.40 10.81 -20.38
CA GLN A 355 -9.34 9.79 -19.89
C GLN A 355 -8.65 8.43 -19.89
N ILE A 356 -7.83 8.19 -18.87
CA ILE A 356 -7.08 6.95 -18.69
C ILE A 356 -6.87 6.70 -17.19
N PRO A 357 -6.84 5.46 -16.69
CA PRO A 357 -6.63 5.19 -15.28
C PRO A 357 -5.27 5.69 -14.77
N GLU A 358 -5.21 6.07 -13.48
CA GLU A 358 -3.98 6.59 -12.86
C GLU A 358 -2.78 5.63 -12.99
N VAL A 359 -2.99 4.32 -12.86
CA VAL A 359 -1.91 3.33 -12.99
C VAL A 359 -1.19 3.39 -14.35
N PHE A 360 -1.85 3.82 -15.43
CA PHE A 360 -1.21 4.05 -16.71
C PHE A 360 -0.40 5.36 -16.72
N LEU A 361 -0.99 6.46 -16.22
CA LEU A 361 -0.31 7.75 -16.17
C LEU A 361 0.94 7.69 -15.29
N SER A 362 0.83 7.13 -14.09
CA SER A 362 1.97 6.95 -13.19
C SER A 362 3.06 6.06 -13.78
N LYS A 363 2.70 5.07 -14.61
CA LYS A 363 3.67 4.19 -15.28
C LYS A 363 4.45 4.92 -16.37
N ILE A 364 3.80 5.75 -17.19
CA ILE A 364 4.48 6.44 -18.32
C ILE A 364 5.11 7.77 -17.93
N LEU A 365 4.54 8.50 -16.97
CA LEU A 365 5.03 9.82 -16.58
C LEU A 365 6.37 9.74 -15.83
N GLU A 366 6.56 8.78 -14.94
CA GLU A 366 7.82 8.64 -14.21
C GLU A 366 9.06 8.52 -15.13
N PRO A 367 9.15 7.57 -16.08
CA PRO A 367 10.30 7.50 -16.99
C PRO A 367 10.37 8.69 -17.95
N THR A 368 9.23 9.27 -18.35
CA THR A 368 9.20 10.46 -19.21
C THR A 368 9.84 11.67 -18.51
N LEU A 369 9.41 11.95 -17.28
CA LEU A 369 9.90 13.07 -16.49
C LEU A 369 11.36 12.88 -16.09
N LYS A 370 11.75 11.64 -15.72
CA LYS A 370 13.16 11.31 -15.47
C LYS A 370 14.04 11.53 -16.71
N SER A 371 13.56 11.16 -17.89
CA SER A 371 14.29 11.36 -19.15
C SER A 371 14.48 12.85 -19.49
N LEU A 372 13.52 13.70 -19.10
CA LEU A 372 13.64 15.16 -19.23
C LEU A 372 14.69 15.72 -18.23
N ASP A 373 14.64 15.27 -16.98
CA ASP A 373 15.59 15.67 -15.94
C ASP A 373 17.04 15.30 -16.30
N GLU A 374 17.27 14.11 -16.87
CA GLU A 374 18.58 13.68 -17.37
C GLU A 374 19.17 14.66 -18.40
N CYS A 375 18.35 15.34 -19.20
CA CYS A 375 18.84 16.35 -20.14
C CYS A 375 19.37 17.61 -19.45
N CYS A 376 18.91 17.93 -18.24
CA CYS A 376 19.42 19.07 -17.47
C CYS A 376 20.87 18.88 -17.01
N HIS A 377 21.36 17.63 -17.03
CA HIS A 377 22.74 17.28 -16.69
C HIS A 377 23.65 17.05 -17.91
N SER A 378 23.12 17.23 -19.13
CA SER A 378 23.90 17.09 -20.37
C SER A 378 24.77 18.32 -20.67
N GLU A 379 25.79 18.16 -21.53
CA GLU A 379 26.65 19.27 -21.98
C GLU A 379 25.86 20.42 -22.63
N SER A 380 24.74 20.10 -23.27
CA SER A 380 23.80 21.07 -23.84
C SER A 380 22.36 20.61 -23.60
N SER A 381 21.76 21.08 -22.51
CA SER A 381 20.37 20.77 -22.16
C SER A 381 19.39 21.10 -23.29
N ALA A 382 19.67 22.16 -24.07
CA ALA A 382 18.85 22.55 -25.20
C ALA A 382 18.92 21.53 -26.34
N ALA A 383 20.11 21.07 -26.68
CA ALA A 383 20.29 20.06 -27.72
C ALA A 383 19.65 18.73 -27.32
N CYS A 384 19.89 18.28 -26.08
CA CYS A 384 19.32 17.04 -25.54
C CYS A 384 17.79 17.05 -25.56
N LEU A 385 17.15 18.14 -25.10
CA LEU A 385 15.69 18.24 -25.08
C LEU A 385 15.08 18.40 -26.47
N ASN A 386 15.75 19.09 -27.39
CA ASN A 386 15.29 19.18 -28.78
C ASN A 386 15.35 17.82 -29.49
N GLU A 387 16.29 16.95 -29.12
CA GLU A 387 16.43 15.59 -29.64
C GLU A 387 15.42 14.62 -28.98
N LYS A 388 15.40 14.56 -27.64
CA LYS A 388 14.54 13.63 -26.89
C LYS A 388 13.07 14.05 -26.86
N GLY A 389 12.76 15.35 -26.85
CA GLY A 389 11.39 15.87 -26.66
C GLY A 389 10.37 15.32 -27.66
N PRO A 390 10.64 15.35 -28.98
CA PRO A 390 9.75 14.76 -29.99
C PRO A 390 9.61 13.23 -29.88
N GLN A 391 10.64 12.53 -29.40
CA GLN A 391 10.57 11.10 -29.14
C GLN A 391 9.65 10.82 -27.95
N LEU A 392 9.90 11.45 -26.80
CA LEU A 392 9.10 11.31 -25.58
C LEU A 392 7.62 11.67 -25.82
N THR A 393 7.36 12.73 -26.60
CA THR A 393 5.99 13.12 -26.96
C THR A 393 5.27 12.01 -27.72
N ARG A 394 5.95 11.35 -28.67
CA ARG A 394 5.38 10.25 -29.46
C ARG A 394 5.16 9.01 -28.60
N GLU A 395 6.13 8.66 -27.75
CA GLU A 395 6.03 7.52 -26.84
C GLU A 395 4.86 7.70 -25.86
N LEU A 396 4.76 8.87 -25.22
CA LEU A 396 3.68 9.21 -24.31
C LEU A 396 2.31 9.16 -25.00
N SER A 397 2.17 9.77 -26.17
CA SER A 397 0.90 9.81 -26.91
C SER A 397 0.48 8.41 -27.35
N SER A 398 1.41 7.61 -27.86
CA SER A 398 1.18 6.21 -28.25
C SER A 398 0.76 5.35 -27.07
N PHE A 399 1.44 5.49 -25.93
CA PHE A 399 1.11 4.76 -24.70
C PHE A 399 -0.28 5.11 -24.19
N ILE A 400 -0.62 6.41 -24.14
CA ILE A 400 -1.95 6.88 -23.73
C ILE A 400 -3.03 6.33 -24.66
N GLN A 401 -2.83 6.40 -25.98
CA GLN A 401 -3.81 5.92 -26.96
C GLN A 401 -4.07 4.41 -26.79
N LYS A 402 -3.04 3.60 -26.57
CA LYS A 402 -3.18 2.17 -26.32
C LYS A 402 -3.89 1.87 -25.01
N GLY A 403 -3.55 2.58 -23.93
CA GLY A 403 -4.25 2.44 -22.66
C GLY A 403 -5.73 2.83 -22.77
N GLN A 404 -6.05 3.86 -23.56
CA GLN A 404 -7.42 4.22 -23.89
C GLN A 404 -8.14 3.12 -24.68
N GLU A 405 -7.49 2.48 -25.65
CA GLU A 405 -8.05 1.34 -26.38
C GLU A 405 -8.34 0.15 -25.44
N LEU A 406 -7.39 -0.19 -24.57
CA LEU A 406 -7.54 -1.28 -23.58
C LEU A 406 -8.70 -1.03 -22.61
N CYS A 407 -8.87 0.22 -22.17
CA CYS A 407 -9.90 0.61 -21.20
C CYS A 407 -11.19 1.16 -21.83
N ALA A 408 -11.30 1.20 -23.16
CA ALA A 408 -12.44 1.80 -23.82
C ALA A 408 -13.75 1.10 -23.43
N ASP A 409 -14.81 1.87 -23.26
CA ASP A 409 -16.15 1.47 -22.81
C ASP A 409 -16.26 0.96 -21.36
N TYR A 410 -15.15 0.72 -20.64
CA TYR A 410 -15.22 0.11 -19.30
C TYR A 410 -15.90 1.02 -18.26
N SER A 411 -15.52 2.30 -18.20
CA SER A 411 -15.99 3.22 -17.16
C SER A 411 -17.41 3.77 -17.38
N GLU A 412 -17.96 3.64 -18.60
CA GLU A 412 -19.25 4.23 -18.99
C GLU A 412 -20.39 3.21 -19.06
N ASN A 413 -20.11 1.93 -18.84
CA ASN A 413 -21.09 0.85 -19.00
C ASN A 413 -21.11 -0.07 -17.78
N THR A 414 -22.22 -0.80 -17.59
CA THR A 414 -22.21 -1.95 -16.67
C THR A 414 -21.27 -3.02 -17.21
N PHE A 415 -20.73 -3.88 -16.35
CA PHE A 415 -19.76 -4.90 -16.78
C PHE A 415 -20.33 -5.83 -17.88
N THR A 416 -21.61 -6.19 -17.79
CA THR A 416 -22.25 -7.04 -18.82
C THR A 416 -22.40 -6.32 -20.17
N GLU A 417 -22.69 -5.02 -20.16
CA GLU A 417 -22.82 -4.22 -21.36
C GLU A 417 -21.45 -3.91 -21.98
N TYR A 418 -20.45 -3.63 -21.14
CA TYR A 418 -19.06 -3.52 -21.53
C TYR A 418 -18.58 -4.78 -22.27
N LYS A 419 -18.84 -5.99 -21.74
CA LYS A 419 -18.45 -7.24 -22.42
C LYS A 419 -19.08 -7.41 -23.80
N LYS A 420 -20.34 -6.99 -23.98
CA LYS A 420 -21.00 -7.02 -25.30
C LYS A 420 -20.32 -6.08 -26.29
N LYS A 421 -20.10 -4.82 -25.90
CA LYS A 421 -19.40 -3.83 -26.72
C LYS A 421 -17.97 -4.25 -27.05
N LEU A 422 -17.27 -4.85 -26.08
CA LEU A 422 -15.95 -5.42 -26.28
C LEU A 422 -15.99 -6.53 -27.36
N ALA A 423 -16.95 -7.45 -27.28
CA ALA A 423 -17.10 -8.51 -28.27
C ALA A 423 -17.38 -7.96 -29.69
N GLU A 424 -18.23 -6.93 -29.80
CA GLU A 424 -18.51 -6.26 -31.08
C GLU A 424 -17.25 -5.61 -31.67
N ARG A 425 -16.47 -4.89 -30.87
CA ARG A 425 -15.19 -4.29 -31.31
C ARG A 425 -14.18 -5.35 -31.75
N LEU A 426 -14.03 -6.42 -30.97
CA LEU A 426 -13.10 -7.50 -31.29
C LEU A 426 -13.50 -8.23 -32.57
N ARG A 427 -14.80 -8.49 -32.78
CA ARG A 427 -15.31 -9.07 -34.03
C ARG A 427 -15.06 -8.15 -35.23
N GLY A 428 -15.15 -6.83 -35.04
CA GLY A 428 -14.77 -5.86 -36.07
C GLY A 428 -13.28 -5.85 -36.38
N LYS A 429 -12.42 -6.03 -35.37
CA LYS A 429 -10.95 -6.04 -35.49
C LYS A 429 -10.40 -7.37 -36.03
N PHE A 430 -11.06 -8.48 -35.71
CA PHE A 430 -10.69 -9.83 -36.12
C PHE A 430 -11.86 -10.56 -36.79
N PRO A 431 -12.23 -10.20 -38.04
CA PRO A 431 -13.38 -10.80 -38.73
C PRO A 431 -13.25 -12.31 -38.97
N ASP A 432 -12.02 -12.81 -39.06
CA ASP A 432 -11.70 -14.22 -39.34
C ASP A 432 -11.51 -15.06 -38.06
N ALA A 433 -11.56 -14.45 -36.87
CA ALA A 433 -11.41 -15.18 -35.61
C ALA A 433 -12.61 -16.11 -35.37
N THR A 434 -12.34 -17.29 -34.81
CA THR A 434 -13.43 -18.20 -34.44
C THR A 434 -14.22 -17.63 -33.26
N GLU A 435 -15.46 -18.09 -33.08
CA GLU A 435 -16.27 -17.66 -31.94
C GLU A 435 -15.61 -18.02 -30.60
N THR A 436 -14.88 -19.14 -30.54
CA THR A 436 -14.12 -19.55 -29.36
C THR A 436 -12.97 -18.57 -29.08
N ASP A 437 -12.19 -18.22 -30.09
CA ASP A 437 -11.08 -17.26 -29.94
C ASP A 437 -11.58 -15.89 -29.48
N LEU A 438 -12.72 -15.44 -30.04
CA LEU A 438 -13.36 -14.18 -29.62
C LEU A 438 -13.82 -14.25 -28.16
N GLN A 439 -14.39 -15.37 -27.71
CA GLN A 439 -14.80 -15.53 -26.31
C GLN A 439 -13.62 -15.51 -25.34
N GLU A 440 -12.51 -16.16 -25.70
CA GLU A 440 -11.28 -16.14 -24.90
C GLU A 440 -10.68 -14.72 -24.83
N LEU A 441 -10.62 -14.00 -25.96
CA LEU A 441 -10.15 -12.61 -25.98
C LEU A 441 -11.05 -11.67 -25.16
N VAL A 442 -12.37 -11.83 -25.26
CA VAL A 442 -13.33 -11.07 -24.43
C VAL A 442 -13.10 -11.38 -22.96
N ALA A 443 -12.93 -12.64 -22.59
CA ALA A 443 -12.66 -13.03 -21.21
C ALA A 443 -11.37 -12.39 -20.70
N LYS A 444 -10.25 -12.52 -21.43
CA LYS A 444 -8.94 -11.97 -21.09
C LYS A 444 -8.99 -10.45 -20.93
N LEU A 445 -9.47 -9.72 -21.93
CA LEU A 445 -9.48 -8.25 -21.91
C LEU A 445 -10.49 -7.70 -20.89
N SER A 446 -11.60 -8.40 -20.65
CA SER A 446 -12.54 -8.00 -19.60
C SER A 446 -12.00 -8.21 -18.19
N ASP A 447 -11.22 -9.27 -17.96
CA ASP A 447 -10.51 -9.51 -16.69
C ASP A 447 -9.46 -8.42 -16.46
N PHE A 448 -8.64 -8.11 -17.47
CA PHE A 448 -7.69 -7.00 -17.43
C PHE A 448 -8.38 -5.68 -17.06
N ALA A 449 -9.45 -5.31 -17.77
CA ALA A 449 -10.14 -4.05 -17.52
C ALA A 449 -10.76 -3.99 -16.12
N SER A 450 -11.28 -5.12 -15.62
CA SER A 450 -11.87 -5.20 -14.28
C SER A 450 -10.87 -4.89 -13.16
N LYS A 451 -9.57 -5.16 -13.41
CA LYS A 451 -8.49 -4.95 -12.44
C LYS A 451 -7.73 -3.64 -12.68
N CYS A 452 -7.52 -3.24 -13.93
CA CYS A 452 -6.60 -2.16 -14.29
C CYS A 452 -7.23 -0.90 -14.89
N CYS A 453 -8.54 -0.90 -15.16
CA CYS A 453 -9.25 0.24 -15.75
C CYS A 453 -10.02 1.11 -14.75
N SER A 454 -9.62 1.10 -13.47
CA SER A 454 -10.21 1.92 -12.41
C SER A 454 -9.19 2.87 -11.74
N ILE A 455 -9.66 3.91 -11.05
CA ILE A 455 -8.78 4.91 -10.40
C ILE A 455 -7.94 4.34 -9.24
N ASN A 456 -8.36 3.22 -8.64
CA ASN A 456 -7.69 2.58 -7.50
C ASN A 456 -7.19 1.18 -7.85
N SER A 457 -6.88 0.96 -9.14
CA SER A 457 -6.30 -0.27 -9.64
C SER A 457 -4.99 -0.59 -8.91
N PRO A 458 -4.69 -1.88 -8.67
CA PRO A 458 -3.52 -2.32 -7.90
C PRO A 458 -2.23 -2.07 -8.69
N PRO A 459 -1.31 -1.22 -8.21
CA PRO A 459 -0.15 -0.78 -8.98
C PRO A 459 0.85 -1.87 -9.35
N LEU A 460 1.15 -2.84 -8.46
CA LEU A 460 2.15 -3.86 -8.77
C LEU A 460 1.63 -4.83 -9.82
N TYR A 461 0.42 -5.36 -9.60
CA TYR A 461 -0.26 -6.24 -10.56
C TYR A 461 -0.44 -5.54 -11.92
N CYS A 462 -1.02 -4.33 -11.93
CA CYS A 462 -1.26 -3.64 -13.20
C CYS A 462 0.02 -3.22 -13.90
N SER A 463 1.13 -3.00 -13.18
CA SER A 463 2.41 -2.68 -13.84
C SER A 463 2.85 -3.78 -14.79
N SER A 464 2.77 -5.07 -14.38
CA SER A 464 3.14 -6.20 -15.25
C SER A 464 2.11 -6.47 -16.32
N GLU A 465 0.81 -6.42 -15.98
CA GLU A 465 -0.26 -6.68 -16.95
C GLU A 465 -0.30 -5.63 -18.06
N ILE A 466 -0.07 -4.35 -17.74
CA ILE A 466 -0.04 -3.28 -18.74
C ILE A 466 1.12 -3.51 -19.73
N ASP A 467 2.29 -3.96 -19.27
CA ASP A 467 3.41 -4.27 -20.17
C ASP A 467 3.06 -5.41 -21.13
N ALA A 468 2.45 -6.48 -20.62
CA ALA A 468 2.03 -7.62 -21.43
C ALA A 468 0.99 -7.23 -22.49
N GLU A 469 -0.04 -6.47 -22.12
CA GLU A 469 -1.12 -6.09 -23.04
C GLU A 469 -0.67 -5.03 -24.07
N ILE A 470 0.13 -4.04 -23.66
CA ILE A 470 0.64 -3.02 -24.60
C ILE A 470 1.57 -3.62 -25.65
N ASN A 471 2.39 -4.61 -25.29
CA ASN A 471 3.25 -5.32 -26.22
C ASN A 471 2.45 -6.19 -27.20
N THR A 472 1.34 -6.79 -26.75
CA THR A 472 0.44 -7.56 -27.62
C THR A 472 -0.25 -6.66 -28.66
N LEU A 473 -0.45 -5.38 -28.37
CA LEU A 473 -0.95 -4.39 -29.35
C LEU A 473 0.14 -3.88 -30.32
N GLN A 474 1.41 -4.26 -30.14
CA GLN A 474 2.51 -3.93 -31.08
C GLN A 474 2.71 -5.01 -32.15
N SER A 475 2.31 -6.26 -31.86
CA SER A 475 2.25 -7.38 -32.80
C SER A 475 0.95 -7.38 -33.58
#